data_AF-A0A6A8Q525-F1
#
_entry.id   AF-A0A6A8Q525-F1
#
_cell.length_a   1.000
_cell.length_b   1.000
_cell.length_c   1.000
_cell.angle_alpha   90.00
_cell.angle_beta   90.00
_cell.angle_gamma   90.00
#
_symmetry.space_group_name_H-M   'P 1'
#
loop_
_entity.id
_entity.type
_entity.pdbx_description
1 polymer ?
#
loop_
_entity_poly.entity_id
_entity_poly.type
_entity_poly.pdbx_seq_one_letter_code
_entity_poly.pdbx_strand_id
1 'polypeptide(L)'
;MKPKAVDKHAKKIATKKFGLPPCVHIPVAARTEEALHRYIGNTTRVLAGGKPKKALLINCFELPPKNIKLPIWELENSKILRKQYQVWVHVDYSEYRRAYLRAFPDKKVSSLVLDHVLNRRVARLKDFRYLRIVPISRAANSSSGGLSEKWAVEYHSSSRMKKINENSPVKIQYADLADIVKMLDIKTGGKLQKPVNEAQYLVDEP
;
A
#
# COMPACT_ATOMS: atom_id res chain seq x y z
N MET A 1 7.70 -15.30 9.70
CA MET A 1 6.82 -16.31 9.05
C MET A 1 6.93 -16.17 7.53
N LYS A 2 7.21 -17.24 6.78
CA LYS A 2 7.36 -17.15 5.31
C LYS A 2 6.00 -17.00 4.59
N PRO A 3 5.95 -16.35 3.41
CA PRO A 3 4.74 -16.29 2.60
C PRO A 3 4.25 -17.68 2.19
N LYS A 4 2.93 -17.92 2.26
CA LYS A 4 2.32 -19.18 1.78
C LYS A 4 2.37 -19.29 0.25
N ALA A 5 2.33 -18.16 -0.44
CA ALA A 5 2.45 -18.08 -1.89
C ALA A 5 2.91 -16.69 -2.33
N VAL A 6 3.30 -16.58 -3.61
CA VAL A 6 3.56 -15.30 -4.28
C VAL A 6 2.55 -15.14 -5.42
N ASP A 7 1.89 -13.98 -5.49
CA ASP A 7 1.10 -13.62 -6.66
C ASP A 7 2.04 -13.32 -7.83
N LYS A 8 2.15 -14.26 -8.77
CA LYS A 8 3.06 -14.17 -9.93
C LYS A 8 2.73 -12.98 -10.82
N HIS A 9 1.44 -12.62 -10.95
CA HIS A 9 1.01 -11.49 -11.79
C HIS A 9 1.35 -10.16 -11.11
N ALA A 10 1.06 -10.03 -9.82
CA ALA A 10 1.45 -8.86 -9.04
C ALA A 10 2.98 -8.66 -9.05
N LYS A 11 3.74 -9.74 -8.84
CA LYS A 11 5.21 -9.71 -8.89
C LYS A 11 5.72 -9.27 -10.26
N LYS A 12 5.13 -9.81 -11.35
CA LYS A 12 5.49 -9.43 -12.72
C LYS A 12 5.24 -7.94 -12.96
N ILE A 13 4.11 -7.39 -12.49
CA ILE A 13 3.81 -5.96 -12.60
C ILE A 13 4.85 -5.14 -11.83
N ALA A 14 5.11 -5.45 -10.56
CA ALA A 14 6.09 -4.72 -9.75
C ALA A 14 7.48 -4.71 -10.39
N THR A 15 7.93 -5.87 -10.90
CA THR A 15 9.26 -6.01 -11.47
C THR A 15 9.36 -5.39 -12.87
N LYS A 16 8.41 -5.68 -13.76
CA LYS A 16 8.54 -5.34 -15.19
C LYS A 16 7.91 -4.00 -15.55
N LYS A 17 6.84 -3.59 -14.87
CA LYS A 17 6.16 -2.31 -15.15
C LYS A 17 6.76 -1.18 -14.33
N PHE A 18 7.10 -1.45 -13.06
CA PHE A 18 7.60 -0.42 -12.14
C PHE A 18 9.10 -0.50 -11.86
N GLY A 19 9.80 -1.51 -12.40
CA GLY A 19 11.24 -1.66 -12.19
C GLY A 19 11.65 -1.94 -10.74
N LEU A 20 10.71 -2.33 -9.88
CA LEU A 20 10.98 -2.44 -8.44
C LEU A 20 11.67 -3.77 -8.09
N PRO A 21 12.77 -3.75 -7.31
CA PRO A 21 13.42 -4.98 -6.88
C PRO A 21 12.57 -5.74 -5.83
N PRO A 22 12.71 -7.07 -5.72
CA PRO A 22 11.86 -7.89 -4.83
C PRO A 22 11.86 -7.46 -3.35
N CYS A 23 12.93 -6.84 -2.88
CA CYS A 23 13.05 -6.39 -1.49
C CYS A 23 12.16 -5.18 -1.14
N VAL A 24 11.58 -4.50 -2.16
CA VAL A 24 10.59 -3.42 -2.02
C VAL A 24 9.23 -3.79 -2.62
N HIS A 25 8.95 -5.08 -2.86
CA HIS A 25 7.60 -5.54 -3.21
C HIS A 25 6.69 -5.50 -1.97
N ILE A 26 6.20 -4.31 -1.64
CA ILE A 26 5.39 -4.04 -0.43
C ILE A 26 3.90 -4.17 -0.75
N PRO A 27 3.13 -5.10 -0.17
CA PRO A 27 1.70 -5.19 -0.44
C PRO A 27 0.93 -3.97 0.08
N VAL A 28 -0.01 -3.45 -0.71
CA VAL A 28 -0.85 -2.29 -0.37
C VAL A 28 -2.35 -2.53 -0.56
N ALA A 29 -2.73 -3.52 -1.38
CA ALA A 29 -4.13 -3.88 -1.60
C ALA A 29 -4.32 -5.38 -1.82
N ALA A 30 -5.50 -5.89 -1.51
CA ALA A 30 -5.91 -7.29 -1.73
C ALA A 30 -7.37 -7.37 -2.16
N ARG A 31 -7.69 -8.31 -3.07
CA ARG A 31 -9.05 -8.49 -3.59
C ARG A 31 -10.01 -9.05 -2.55
N THR A 32 -9.53 -9.97 -1.73
CA THR A 32 -10.36 -10.65 -0.74
C THR A 32 -9.60 -10.90 0.56
N GLU A 33 -10.31 -11.34 1.59
CA GLU A 33 -9.69 -11.75 2.86
C GLU A 33 -8.79 -12.97 2.66
N GLU A 34 -9.18 -13.92 1.79
CA GLU A 34 -8.38 -15.09 1.44
C GLU A 34 -7.07 -14.67 0.74
N ALA A 35 -7.11 -13.64 -0.11
CA ALA A 35 -5.90 -13.10 -0.73
C ALA A 35 -4.96 -12.46 0.31
N LEU A 36 -5.49 -11.75 1.31
CA LEU A 36 -4.68 -11.27 2.45
C LEU A 36 -3.97 -12.44 3.14
N HIS A 37 -4.71 -13.48 3.49
CA HIS A 37 -4.17 -14.64 4.24
C HIS A 37 -3.20 -15.49 3.44
N ARG A 38 -3.35 -15.52 2.12
CA ARG A 38 -2.50 -16.29 1.21
C ARG A 38 -1.19 -15.58 0.91
N TYR A 39 -1.22 -14.26 0.69
CA TYR A 39 -0.06 -13.54 0.15
C TYR A 39 0.58 -12.54 1.12
N ILE A 40 -0.16 -12.07 2.14
CA ILE A 40 0.26 -10.92 2.95
C ILE A 40 0.52 -11.32 4.41
N GLY A 41 -0.37 -12.08 5.04
CA GLY A 41 -0.18 -12.51 6.43
C GLY A 41 -1.48 -13.01 7.09
N ASN A 42 -1.39 -13.47 8.33
CA ASN A 42 -2.55 -14.00 9.05
C ASN A 42 -3.23 -12.90 9.90
N THR A 43 -4.56 -12.96 9.99
CA THR A 43 -5.29 -12.11 10.95
C THR A 43 -4.95 -12.52 12.37
N THR A 44 -4.37 -11.59 13.14
CA THR A 44 -4.13 -11.74 14.57
C THR A 44 -5.32 -11.24 15.38
N ARG A 45 -6.00 -10.20 14.90
CA ARG A 45 -7.18 -9.64 15.56
C ARG A 45 -8.15 -9.04 14.55
N VAL A 46 -9.44 -9.25 14.77
CA VAL A 46 -10.50 -8.54 14.05
C VAL A 46 -10.78 -7.24 14.79
N LEU A 47 -10.52 -6.11 14.13
CA LEU A 47 -10.66 -4.76 14.72
C LEU A 47 -12.06 -4.19 14.53
N ALA A 48 -12.73 -4.61 13.46
CA ALA A 48 -14.14 -4.36 13.20
C ALA A 48 -14.73 -5.56 12.44
N GLY A 49 -15.82 -6.12 13.00
CA GLY A 49 -16.51 -7.28 12.44
C GLY A 49 -17.38 -6.96 11.22
N GLY A 50 -18.30 -7.87 10.89
CA GLY A 50 -19.17 -7.82 9.72
C GLY A 50 -18.96 -8.98 8.75
N LYS A 51 -19.80 -9.05 7.72
CA LYS A 51 -19.66 -9.95 6.57
C LYS A 51 -19.71 -9.10 5.28
N PRO A 52 -18.57 -8.77 4.65
CA PRO A 52 -17.20 -9.15 5.01
C PRO A 52 -16.67 -8.42 6.26
N LYS A 53 -15.56 -8.92 6.85
CA LYS A 53 -14.90 -8.25 7.99
C LYS A 53 -14.38 -6.88 7.55
N LYS A 54 -14.63 -5.86 8.37
CA LYS A 54 -14.39 -4.45 7.99
C LYS A 54 -12.97 -3.95 8.30
N ALA A 55 -12.33 -4.47 9.36
CA ALA A 55 -10.96 -4.11 9.68
C ALA A 55 -10.21 -5.24 10.40
N LEU A 56 -8.96 -5.46 10.00
CA LEU A 56 -8.12 -6.57 10.41
C LEU A 56 -6.74 -6.08 10.84
N LEU A 57 -6.23 -6.62 11.94
CA LEU A 57 -4.81 -6.56 12.27
C LEU A 57 -4.14 -7.80 11.69
N ILE A 58 -3.25 -7.59 10.72
CA ILE A 58 -2.52 -8.63 10.02
C ILE A 58 -1.10 -8.72 10.58
N ASN A 59 -0.68 -9.93 10.93
CA ASN A 59 0.72 -10.27 11.18
C ASN A 59 1.33 -10.75 9.86
N CYS A 60 2.14 -9.89 9.25
CA CYS A 60 2.62 -10.05 7.89
C CYS A 60 3.66 -11.17 7.74
N PHE A 61 3.70 -11.76 6.55
CA PHE A 61 4.80 -12.63 6.17
C PHE A 61 6.10 -11.82 6.03
N GLU A 62 7.22 -12.50 6.21
CA GLU A 62 8.55 -11.95 5.96
C GLU A 62 8.70 -11.64 4.47
N LEU A 63 9.13 -10.42 4.18
CA LEU A 63 9.52 -9.99 2.86
C LEU A 63 10.94 -10.48 2.54
N PRO A 64 11.30 -10.58 1.24
CA PRO A 64 12.68 -10.89 0.84
C PRO A 64 13.71 -10.01 1.56
N PRO A 65 14.93 -10.52 1.82
CA PRO A 65 15.98 -9.75 2.49
C PRO A 65 16.20 -8.38 1.84
N LYS A 66 16.53 -7.38 2.65
CA LYS A 66 16.87 -6.05 2.14
C LYS A 66 18.12 -6.16 1.26
N ASN A 67 18.10 -5.53 0.08
CA ASN A 67 19.34 -5.18 -0.60
C ASN A 67 19.91 -3.95 0.12
N ILE A 68 20.94 -4.13 0.96
CA ILE A 68 21.50 -3.07 1.80
C ILE A 68 22.13 -1.92 1.00
N LYS A 69 22.34 -2.10 -0.32
CA LYS A 69 22.84 -1.05 -1.21
C LYS A 69 21.78 -0.04 -1.62
N LEU A 70 20.49 -0.33 -1.39
CA LEU A 70 19.41 0.60 -1.74
C LEU A 70 19.28 1.72 -0.70
N PRO A 71 19.36 3.00 -1.09
CA PRO A 71 19.28 4.14 -0.17
C PRO A 71 17.98 4.22 0.62
N ILE A 72 16.88 3.63 0.12
CA ILE A 72 15.59 3.58 0.82
C ILE A 72 15.71 3.07 2.26
N TRP A 73 16.67 2.18 2.55
CA TRP A 73 16.80 1.57 3.87
C TRP A 73 17.50 2.45 4.91
N GLU A 74 18.16 3.52 4.49
CA GLU A 74 18.81 4.50 5.36
C GLU A 74 17.80 5.51 5.93
N LEU A 75 16.65 5.66 5.27
CA LEU A 75 15.59 6.56 5.72
C LEU A 75 14.95 6.04 7.02
N GLU A 76 14.80 6.92 8.01
CA GLU A 76 14.17 6.58 9.29
C GLU A 76 12.75 6.01 9.11
N ASN A 77 11.99 6.62 8.19
CA ASN A 77 10.62 6.23 7.89
C ASN A 77 10.50 4.89 7.17
N SER A 78 11.59 4.33 6.61
CA SER A 78 11.58 3.05 5.87
C SER A 78 11.10 1.86 6.70
N LYS A 79 11.18 1.97 8.05
CA LYS A 79 10.62 1.00 9.00
C LYS A 79 9.13 0.73 8.75
N ILE A 80 8.38 1.71 8.24
CA ILE A 80 6.95 1.54 7.92
C ILE A 80 6.74 0.48 6.84
N LEU A 81 7.60 0.40 5.82
CA LEU A 81 7.43 -0.46 4.65
C LEU A 81 7.34 -1.94 5.05
N ARG A 82 8.15 -2.33 6.04
CA ARG A 82 8.32 -3.71 6.51
C ARG A 82 7.77 -3.94 7.92
N LYS A 83 6.83 -3.11 8.40
CA LYS A 83 6.18 -3.34 9.71
C LYS A 83 5.52 -4.71 9.75
N GLN A 84 5.81 -5.46 10.81
CA GLN A 84 5.28 -6.81 11.03
C GLN A 84 3.76 -6.82 11.23
N TYR A 85 3.25 -5.88 12.04
CA TYR A 85 1.82 -5.74 12.30
C TYR A 85 1.24 -4.57 11.52
N GLN A 86 0.21 -4.84 10.72
CA GLN A 86 -0.39 -3.87 9.81
C GLN A 86 -1.92 -3.86 9.92
N VAL A 87 -2.52 -2.67 9.78
CA VAL A 87 -3.98 -2.52 9.76
C VAL A 87 -4.44 -2.52 8.30
N TRP A 88 -5.35 -3.45 8.01
CA TRP A 88 -5.98 -3.60 6.70
C TRP A 88 -7.48 -3.43 6.85
N VAL A 89 -8.08 -2.58 6.01
CA VAL A 89 -9.50 -2.24 6.11
C VAL A 89 -10.22 -2.50 4.81
N HIS A 90 -11.51 -2.83 4.92
CA HIS A 90 -12.39 -2.91 3.77
C HIS A 90 -12.50 -1.53 3.11
N VAL A 91 -12.55 -1.47 1.78
CA VAL A 91 -12.54 -0.23 0.97
C VAL A 91 -13.71 0.72 1.27
N ASP A 92 -14.80 0.17 1.81
CA ASP A 92 -16.00 0.91 2.23
C ASP A 92 -16.06 1.19 3.74
N TYR A 93 -15.06 0.78 4.52
CA TYR A 93 -15.04 1.05 5.95
C TYR A 93 -14.54 2.47 6.24
N SER A 94 -15.38 3.31 6.83
CA SER A 94 -15.07 4.72 7.11
C SER A 94 -14.41 4.96 8.47
N GLU A 95 -14.62 4.08 9.47
CA GLU A 95 -14.08 4.27 10.82
C GLU A 95 -12.66 3.67 11.01
N TYR A 96 -11.86 3.63 9.94
CA TYR A 96 -10.51 3.03 9.97
C TYR A 96 -9.57 3.69 10.98
N ARG A 97 -9.78 4.97 11.32
CA ARG A 97 -9.05 5.63 12.42
C ARG A 97 -9.28 4.94 13.76
N ARG A 98 -10.52 4.57 14.06
CA ARG A 98 -10.89 3.85 15.29
C ARG A 98 -10.28 2.45 15.29
N ALA A 99 -10.30 1.75 14.16
CA ALA A 99 -9.64 0.46 14.03
C ALA A 99 -8.12 0.55 14.27
N TYR A 100 -7.46 1.59 13.74
CA TYR A 100 -6.03 1.79 13.97
C TYR A 100 -5.69 2.03 15.45
N LEU A 101 -6.46 2.88 16.14
CA LEU A 101 -6.28 3.13 17.56
C LEU A 101 -6.51 1.88 18.42
N ARG A 102 -7.49 1.03 18.05
CA ARG A 102 -7.66 -0.29 18.68
C ARG A 102 -6.45 -1.20 18.43
N ALA A 103 -5.88 -1.15 17.22
CA ALA A 103 -4.71 -1.93 16.85
C ALA A 103 -3.47 -1.54 17.66
N PHE A 104 -3.27 -0.24 17.89
CA PHE A 104 -2.08 0.34 18.51
C PHE A 104 -2.46 1.42 19.54
N PRO A 105 -2.96 1.02 20.72
CA PRO A 105 -3.49 1.97 21.72
C PRO A 105 -2.44 2.95 22.23
N ASP A 106 -1.17 2.53 22.32
CA ASP A 106 -0.08 3.35 22.87
C ASP A 106 0.50 4.35 21.84
N LYS A 107 0.02 4.34 20.60
CA LYS A 107 0.54 5.23 19.54
C LYS A 107 -0.21 6.56 19.54
N LYS A 108 0.52 7.64 19.83
CA LYS A 108 0.05 9.01 19.63
C LYS A 108 -0.02 9.31 18.12
N VAL A 109 -1.24 9.33 17.58
CA VAL A 109 -1.54 9.67 16.16
C VAL A 109 -2.40 10.93 16.02
N SER A 110 -2.41 11.79 17.04
CA SER A 110 -3.19 13.05 17.05
C SER A 110 -2.70 14.06 16.00
N SER A 111 -1.39 14.12 15.77
CA SER A 111 -0.75 14.98 14.77
C SER A 111 -0.70 14.36 13.36
N LEU A 112 -1.07 13.09 13.21
CA LEU A 112 -0.95 12.33 11.97
C LEU A 112 -2.32 12.11 11.31
N VAL A 113 -2.31 12.04 9.98
CA VAL A 113 -3.43 11.60 9.16
C VAL A 113 -3.28 10.09 8.96
N LEU A 114 -4.35 9.35 9.19
CA LEU A 114 -4.40 7.96 8.76
C LEU A 114 -4.99 7.92 7.37
N ASP A 115 -4.33 7.23 6.46
CA ASP A 115 -4.78 7.16 5.08
C ASP A 115 -4.57 5.79 4.47
N HIS A 116 -5.34 5.49 3.43
CA HIS A 116 -5.17 4.34 2.57
C HIS A 116 -3.93 4.56 1.71
N VAL A 117 -3.04 3.57 1.64
CA VAL A 117 -1.88 3.67 0.73
C VAL A 117 -2.38 3.82 -0.71
N LEU A 118 -3.15 2.83 -1.19
CA LEU A 118 -3.84 2.90 -2.47
C LEU A 118 -5.15 3.70 -2.35
N ASN A 119 -5.37 4.63 -3.29
CA ASN A 119 -6.60 5.42 -3.34
C ASN A 119 -7.87 4.53 -3.40
N ARG A 120 -8.84 4.81 -2.52
CA ARG A 120 -10.07 4.01 -2.38
C ARG A 120 -10.92 3.92 -3.65
N ARG A 121 -10.93 4.96 -4.50
CA ARG A 121 -11.72 4.97 -5.75
C ARG A 121 -11.05 4.10 -6.80
N VAL A 122 -9.73 4.21 -6.93
CA VAL A 122 -8.92 3.34 -7.79
C VAL A 122 -9.02 1.88 -7.34
N ALA A 123 -8.97 1.62 -6.03
CA ALA A 123 -9.16 0.29 -5.48
C ALA A 123 -10.49 -0.35 -5.90
N ARG A 124 -11.62 0.40 -5.80
CA ARG A 124 -12.93 -0.07 -6.28
C ARG A 124 -12.92 -0.39 -7.77
N LEU A 125 -12.33 0.48 -8.60
CA LEU A 125 -12.21 0.26 -10.05
C LEU A 125 -11.37 -0.98 -10.41
N LYS A 126 -10.49 -1.43 -9.51
CA LYS A 126 -9.61 -2.60 -9.69
C LYS A 126 -10.09 -3.86 -8.96
N ASP A 127 -11.27 -3.78 -8.30
CA ASP A 127 -11.84 -4.81 -7.44
C ASP A 127 -10.93 -5.21 -6.25
N PHE A 128 -10.20 -4.25 -5.69
CA PHE A 128 -9.47 -4.44 -4.44
C PHE A 128 -10.34 -4.02 -3.25
N ARG A 129 -10.69 -4.99 -2.41
CA ARG A 129 -11.60 -4.78 -1.28
C ARG A 129 -10.87 -4.45 0.01
N TYR A 130 -9.63 -4.86 0.17
CA TYR A 130 -8.85 -4.61 1.38
C TYR A 130 -7.63 -3.75 1.09
N LEU A 131 -7.45 -2.70 1.88
CA LEU A 131 -6.41 -1.70 1.70
C LEU A 131 -5.59 -1.53 2.98
N ARG A 132 -4.28 -1.36 2.80
CA ARG A 132 -3.37 -1.05 3.89
C ARG A 132 -3.55 0.39 4.35
N ILE A 133 -3.62 0.60 5.67
CA ILE A 133 -3.64 1.92 6.30
C ILE A 133 -2.27 2.24 6.90
N VAL A 134 -1.83 3.49 6.73
CA VAL A 134 -0.60 4.02 7.34
C VAL A 134 -0.85 5.39 7.98
N PRO A 135 -0.15 5.72 9.07
CA PRO A 135 -0.07 7.09 9.57
C PRO A 135 0.94 7.88 8.73
N ILE A 136 0.55 9.05 8.25
CA ILE A 136 1.37 9.98 7.47
C ILE A 136 1.19 11.41 8.00
N SER A 137 2.15 12.29 7.75
CA SER A 137 2.02 13.71 8.07
C SER A 137 0.91 14.36 7.22
N ARG A 138 0.30 15.43 7.76
CA ARG A 138 -0.65 16.25 7.00
C ARG A 138 -0.01 16.83 5.73
N ALA A 139 1.27 17.19 5.80
CA ALA A 139 2.00 17.80 4.70
C ALA A 139 2.19 16.83 3.53
N ALA A 140 2.56 15.57 3.79
CA ALA A 140 2.68 14.57 2.74
C ALA A 140 1.31 14.29 2.09
N ASN A 141 0.26 14.14 2.90
CA ASN A 141 -1.11 13.88 2.42
C ASN A 141 -1.62 14.94 1.41
N SER A 142 -1.37 16.21 1.69
CA SER A 142 -1.76 17.32 0.80
C SER A 142 -0.96 17.36 -0.51
N SER A 143 0.31 16.93 -0.48
CA SER A 143 1.22 16.99 -1.62
C SER A 143 1.01 15.88 -2.66
N SER A 144 0.51 14.72 -2.25
CA SER A 144 0.32 13.54 -3.12
C SER A 144 -1.11 13.38 -3.68
N GLY A 145 -2.11 14.09 -3.11
CA GLY A 145 -3.53 13.73 -3.27
C GLY A 145 -4.33 14.41 -4.40
N GLY A 146 -4.00 15.64 -4.79
CA GLY A 146 -4.95 16.44 -5.59
C GLY A 146 -5.06 16.06 -7.08
N LEU A 147 -3.92 15.98 -7.77
CA LEU A 147 -3.84 15.79 -9.22
C LEU A 147 -3.68 14.32 -9.60
N SER A 148 -2.69 13.63 -9.02
CA SER A 148 -2.42 12.21 -9.33
C SER A 148 -3.65 11.31 -9.10
N GLU A 149 -4.40 11.54 -8.03
CA GLU A 149 -5.58 10.72 -7.73
C GLU A 149 -6.73 10.94 -8.73
N LYS A 150 -6.95 12.18 -9.20
CA LYS A 150 -7.98 12.46 -10.22
C LYS A 150 -7.64 11.78 -11.53
N TRP A 151 -6.40 11.92 -11.99
CA TRP A 151 -5.90 11.28 -13.21
C TRP A 151 -5.97 9.75 -13.12
N ALA A 152 -5.56 9.16 -12.00
CA ALA A 152 -5.63 7.70 -11.82
C ALA A 152 -7.08 7.18 -11.84
N VAL A 153 -8.01 7.90 -11.22
CA VAL A 153 -9.44 7.55 -11.27
C VAL A 153 -9.98 7.66 -12.69
N GLU A 154 -9.69 8.75 -13.40
CA GLU A 154 -10.15 8.97 -14.77
C GLU A 154 -9.61 7.89 -15.71
N TYR A 155 -8.31 7.62 -15.65
CA TYR A 155 -7.66 6.56 -16.42
C TYR A 155 -8.33 5.20 -16.19
N HIS A 156 -8.52 4.80 -14.93
CA HIS A 156 -9.15 3.54 -14.58
C HIS A 156 -10.66 3.50 -14.82
N SER A 157 -11.31 4.66 -15.04
CA SER A 157 -12.74 4.75 -15.37
C SER A 157 -13.02 4.56 -16.86
N SER A 158 -12.00 4.63 -17.73
CA SER A 158 -12.15 4.37 -19.16
C SER A 158 -12.64 2.95 -19.44
N SER A 159 -13.48 2.77 -20.46
CA SER A 159 -14.06 1.46 -20.82
C SER A 159 -13.01 0.39 -21.07
N ARG A 160 -11.88 0.78 -21.69
CA ARG A 160 -10.73 -0.12 -21.89
C ARG A 160 -10.15 -0.58 -20.56
N MET A 161 -9.90 0.34 -19.63
CA MET A 161 -9.29 -0.01 -18.35
C MET A 161 -10.23 -0.78 -17.44
N LYS A 162 -11.54 -0.53 -17.48
CA LYS A 162 -12.54 -1.34 -16.78
C LYS A 162 -12.47 -2.80 -17.20
N LYS A 163 -12.49 -3.07 -18.52
CA LYS A 163 -12.33 -4.43 -19.06
C LYS A 163 -11.00 -5.07 -18.64
N ILE A 164 -9.90 -4.33 -18.65
CA ILE A 164 -8.59 -4.83 -18.18
C ILE A 164 -8.62 -5.18 -16.69
N ASN A 165 -9.25 -4.33 -15.87
CA ASN A 165 -9.33 -4.53 -14.42
C ASN A 165 -10.22 -5.73 -14.07
N GLU A 166 -11.38 -5.87 -14.72
CA GLU A 166 -12.31 -6.99 -14.56
C GLU A 166 -11.65 -8.33 -14.88
N ASN A 167 -10.91 -8.39 -16.00
CA ASN A 167 -10.22 -9.60 -16.44
C ASN A 167 -8.86 -9.83 -15.76
N SER A 168 -8.43 -8.93 -14.89
CA SER A 168 -7.12 -9.04 -14.25
C SER A 168 -7.08 -10.25 -13.30
N PRO A 169 -6.09 -11.15 -13.43
CA PRO A 169 -5.94 -12.31 -12.55
C PRO A 169 -5.31 -11.96 -11.19
N VAL A 170 -4.86 -10.72 -11.03
CA VAL A 170 -4.15 -10.22 -9.85
C VAL A 170 -5.02 -10.31 -8.60
N LYS A 171 -4.45 -10.85 -7.52
CA LYS A 171 -5.10 -11.02 -6.21
C LYS A 171 -4.64 -9.99 -5.18
N ILE A 172 -3.41 -9.50 -5.31
CA ILE A 172 -2.85 -8.41 -4.49
C ILE A 172 -2.16 -7.35 -5.34
N GLN A 173 -2.04 -6.14 -4.82
CA GLN A 173 -1.19 -5.11 -5.43
C GLN A 173 0.00 -4.82 -4.53
N TYR A 174 1.19 -4.84 -5.13
CA TYR A 174 2.38 -4.24 -4.54
C TYR A 174 2.40 -2.73 -4.80
N ALA A 175 2.97 -1.99 -3.87
CA ALA A 175 3.21 -0.56 -3.97
C ALA A 175 3.94 -0.23 -5.27
N ASP A 176 3.48 0.82 -5.95
CA ASP A 176 4.32 1.51 -6.92
C ASP A 176 5.20 2.56 -6.22
N LEU A 177 5.94 3.35 -7.00
CA LEU A 177 6.82 4.37 -6.45
C LEU A 177 6.05 5.46 -5.67
N ALA A 178 4.86 5.86 -6.14
CA ALA A 178 4.05 6.87 -5.47
C ALA A 178 3.52 6.33 -4.12
N ASP A 179 3.09 5.08 -4.09
CA ASP A 179 2.71 4.38 -2.86
C ASP A 179 3.88 4.32 -1.86
N ILE A 180 5.10 4.03 -2.33
CA ILE A 180 6.32 3.98 -1.49
C ILE A 180 6.63 5.36 -0.91
N VAL A 181 6.67 6.39 -1.74
CA VAL A 181 6.93 7.78 -1.34
C VAL A 181 5.92 8.24 -0.29
N LYS A 182 4.64 7.94 -0.52
CA LYS A 182 3.55 8.21 0.43
C LYS A 182 3.80 7.53 1.77
N MET A 183 4.14 6.23 1.75
CA MET A 183 4.43 5.49 2.98
C MET A 183 5.66 6.05 3.72
N LEU A 184 6.68 6.53 3.00
CA LEU A 184 7.88 7.15 3.57
C LEU A 184 7.65 8.56 4.13
N ASP A 185 6.44 9.12 3.98
CA ASP A 185 6.08 10.48 4.42
C ASP A 185 6.96 11.57 3.76
N ILE A 186 7.41 11.31 2.53
CA ILE A 186 8.22 12.26 1.76
C ILE A 186 7.29 13.26 1.06
N LYS A 187 7.58 14.55 1.20
CA LYS A 187 6.79 15.63 0.57
C LYS A 187 7.08 15.67 -0.93
N THR A 188 6.06 15.47 -1.75
CA THR A 188 6.17 15.66 -3.21
C THR A 188 5.66 17.06 -3.57
N GLY A 189 6.43 18.10 -3.23
CA GLY A 189 6.08 19.49 -3.47
C GLY A 189 7.22 20.26 -4.14
N GLY A 190 7.18 20.33 -5.47
CA GLY A 190 8.18 20.95 -6.34
C GLY A 190 7.95 20.46 -7.79
N LYS A 191 8.46 21.16 -8.82
CA LYS A 191 8.29 20.76 -10.24
C LYS A 191 8.40 19.23 -10.37
N LEU A 192 7.33 18.59 -10.85
CA LEU A 192 7.00 17.15 -10.81
C LEU A 192 8.16 16.16 -11.09
N GLN A 193 9.24 16.59 -11.72
CA GLN A 193 10.39 15.75 -12.05
C GLN A 193 11.37 15.51 -10.90
N LYS A 194 11.59 16.46 -9.97
CA LYS A 194 12.59 16.28 -8.90
C LYS A 194 12.20 15.20 -7.89
N PRO A 195 10.99 15.22 -7.29
CA PRO A 195 10.61 14.22 -6.28
C PRO A 195 10.49 12.80 -6.85
N VAL A 196 10.13 12.65 -8.12
CA VAL A 196 10.01 11.33 -8.78
C VAL A 196 11.40 10.75 -9.06
N ASN A 197 12.33 11.55 -9.56
CA ASN A 197 13.72 11.10 -9.78
C ASN A 197 14.43 10.80 -8.46
N GLU A 198 14.23 11.64 -7.44
CA GLU A 198 14.73 11.40 -6.08
C GLU A 198 14.15 10.11 -5.48
N ALA A 199 12.86 9.84 -5.71
CA ALA A 199 12.22 8.61 -5.25
C ALA A 199 12.72 7.38 -6.01
N GLN A 200 12.91 7.47 -7.33
CA GLN A 200 13.42 6.37 -8.15
C GLN A 200 14.83 5.97 -7.71
N TYR A 201 15.69 6.95 -7.41
CA TYR A 201 17.01 6.71 -6.83
C TYR A 201 16.99 5.88 -5.53
N LEU A 202 15.91 5.97 -4.73
CA LEU A 202 15.80 5.18 -3.50
C LEU A 202 15.68 3.66 -3.78
N VAL A 203 15.18 3.28 -4.95
CA VAL A 203 14.83 1.90 -5.30
C VAL A 203 15.58 1.34 -6.50
N ASP A 204 16.39 2.17 -7.18
CA ASP A 204 17.26 1.75 -8.27
C ASP A 204 18.44 0.95 -7.73
N GLU A 205 18.62 -0.25 -8.28
CA GLU A 205 19.85 -1.00 -8.06
C GLU A 205 20.98 -0.33 -8.86
N PRO A 206 22.15 -0.06 -8.25
CA PRO A 206 23.30 0.52 -8.93
C PRO A 206 23.87 -0.40 -10.02
#